data_AF-A0A935LH68-F1
#
_entry.id   AF-A0A935LH68-F1
#
_cell.length_a   1.000
_cell.length_b   1.000
_cell.length_c   1.000
_cell.angle_alpha   90.00
_cell.angle_beta   90.00
_cell.angle_gamma   90.00
#
_symmetry.space_group_name_H-M   'P 1'
#
loop_
_entity.id
_entity.type
_entity.pdbx_description
1 polymer ?
#
loop_
_entity_poly.entity_id
_entity_poly.type
_entity_poly.pdbx_seq_one_letter_code
_entity_poly.pdbx_strand_id
1 'polypeptide(L)'
;MDGFMHLRKSGILRRHVFDDLGLQRLLNSGAVHEVADTSTLDRFIEVGLVAMQLDRPSLHWLQKFGLVDSSVDLVNGELRWPDGMRSGADLSDRGAKRMLVEHIDGKPLVGGRYLHGAFWLGTRLLQDWLRDLDDADYAGLCMTRVTHINQLYGGRESLDIAQRHDPRFFNTCMMATVFGAAVSDGLADGQVVSGVGGKYNFVAMAHEIPNGRSALMLRAVRENAHGPQSNIVWHYGYTTIPRHLRDLVVTEYGIADLRGATDEECVQRMLAICDARFVDALVSKAEAAGKLARDYVLPEAVRTNTPGRSAPAPSIVWRTHPLAALAIWLRFR
;
A
#
# COMPACT_ATOMS: atom_id res chain seq x y z
N MET A 1 4.95 11.97 8.88
CA MET A 1 3.82 11.16 8.35
C MET A 1 2.70 12.01 7.76
N ASP A 2 2.95 13.32 7.64
CA ASP A 2 2.03 14.34 7.15
C ASP A 2 1.42 14.00 5.78
N GLY A 3 2.18 13.28 4.94
CA GLY A 3 1.68 12.75 3.68
C GLY A 3 0.37 11.94 3.83
N PHE A 4 0.24 11.07 4.82
CA PHE A 4 -0.99 10.28 5.02
C PHE A 4 -2.19 11.14 5.39
N MET A 5 -1.99 12.20 6.19
CA MET A 5 -3.04 13.20 6.45
C MET A 5 -3.46 13.88 5.15
N HIS A 6 -2.52 14.32 4.31
CA HIS A 6 -2.86 14.94 3.03
C HIS A 6 -3.56 13.97 2.07
N LEU A 7 -3.17 12.69 2.06
CA LEU A 7 -3.85 11.64 1.29
C LEU A 7 -5.28 11.40 1.80
N ARG A 8 -5.51 11.46 3.11
CA ARG A 8 -6.86 11.37 3.69
C ARG A 8 -7.71 12.58 3.31
N LYS A 9 -7.21 13.79 3.53
CA LYS A 9 -7.90 15.06 3.21
C LYS A 9 -8.21 15.23 1.72
N SER A 10 -7.40 14.65 0.83
CA SER A 10 -7.64 14.65 -0.62
C SER A 10 -8.56 13.52 -1.10
N GLY A 11 -9.05 12.67 -0.21
CA GLY A 11 -9.93 11.55 -0.55
C GLY A 11 -9.24 10.41 -1.31
N ILE A 12 -7.92 10.30 -1.17
CA ILE A 12 -7.11 9.19 -1.72
C ILE A 12 -7.10 8.01 -0.73
N LEU A 13 -6.79 8.29 0.55
CA LEU A 13 -6.79 7.30 1.63
C LEU A 13 -8.20 7.16 2.21
N ARG A 14 -8.98 6.21 1.69
CA ARG A 14 -10.41 6.05 2.05
C ARG A 14 -10.91 4.62 2.22
N ARG A 15 -10.20 3.64 1.67
CA ARG A 15 -10.64 2.25 1.67
C ARG A 15 -10.51 1.69 3.08
N HIS A 16 -11.60 1.18 3.63
CA HIS A 16 -11.53 0.45 4.89
C HIS A 16 -11.09 -1.00 4.66
N VAL A 17 -10.38 -1.53 5.64
CA VAL A 17 -10.06 -2.94 5.77
C VAL A 17 -10.64 -3.46 7.07
N PHE A 18 -11.11 -4.70 7.06
CA PHE A 18 -11.81 -5.33 8.17
C PHE A 18 -11.01 -6.54 8.67
N ASP A 19 -11.00 -6.75 9.98
CA ASP A 19 -10.25 -7.83 10.63
C ASP A 19 -11.03 -9.15 10.62
N ASP A 20 -11.37 -9.60 9.40
CA ASP A 20 -11.98 -10.89 9.06
C ASP A 20 -11.71 -11.22 7.59
N LEU A 21 -11.17 -12.41 7.33
CA LEU A 21 -10.75 -12.81 5.98
C LEU A 21 -11.92 -13.02 5.02
N GLY A 22 -13.03 -13.60 5.49
CA GLY A 22 -14.19 -13.85 4.64
C GLY A 22 -14.86 -12.54 4.25
N LEU A 23 -15.08 -11.65 5.22
CA LEU A 23 -15.64 -10.32 4.95
C LEU A 23 -14.74 -9.52 4.02
N GLN A 24 -13.42 -9.50 4.29
CA GLN A 24 -12.48 -8.77 3.44
C GLN A 24 -12.48 -9.29 2.00
N ARG A 25 -12.60 -10.60 1.79
CA ARG A 25 -12.70 -11.20 0.46
C ARG A 25 -13.99 -10.81 -0.26
N LEU A 26 -15.13 -10.83 0.43
CA LEU A 26 -16.41 -10.40 -0.14
C LEU A 26 -16.34 -8.93 -0.56
N LEU A 27 -15.82 -8.05 0.29
CA LEU A 27 -15.62 -6.63 -0.01
C LEU A 27 -14.67 -6.43 -1.21
N ASN A 28 -13.56 -7.17 -1.26
CA ASN A 28 -12.62 -7.10 -2.39
C ASN A 28 -13.25 -7.51 -3.72
N SER A 29 -14.12 -8.52 -3.70
CA SER A 29 -14.83 -9.00 -4.89
C SER A 29 -16.00 -8.11 -5.31
N GLY A 30 -16.41 -7.16 -4.46
CA GLY A 30 -17.60 -6.36 -4.65
C GLY A 30 -18.91 -7.13 -4.44
N ALA A 31 -18.86 -8.34 -3.86
CA ALA A 31 -20.04 -9.15 -3.56
C ALA A 31 -20.87 -8.59 -2.41
N VAL A 32 -20.24 -7.80 -1.52
CA VAL A 32 -20.91 -7.01 -0.47
C VAL A 32 -20.28 -5.62 -0.42
N HIS A 33 -20.96 -4.69 0.24
CA HIS A 33 -20.52 -3.31 0.39
C HIS A 33 -20.35 -2.94 1.87
N GLU A 34 -19.73 -1.78 2.13
CA GLU A 34 -19.58 -1.26 3.50
C GLU A 34 -20.91 -0.86 4.14
N VAL A 35 -21.96 -0.69 3.33
CA VAL A 35 -23.35 -0.57 3.81
C VAL A 35 -24.07 -1.84 3.37
N ALA A 36 -24.66 -2.56 4.32
CA ALA A 36 -25.39 -3.78 4.04
C ALA A 36 -26.63 -3.47 3.20
N ASP A 37 -26.90 -4.37 2.26
CA ASP A 37 -28.10 -4.38 1.43
C ASP A 37 -28.90 -5.67 1.63
N THR A 38 -30.06 -5.75 0.99
CA THR A 38 -30.93 -6.93 1.03
C THR A 38 -30.29 -8.25 0.60
N SER A 39 -29.16 -8.23 -0.11
CA SER A 39 -28.43 -9.42 -0.55
C SER A 39 -27.31 -9.85 0.41
N THR A 40 -26.92 -8.96 1.32
CA THR A 40 -25.71 -9.10 2.14
C THR A 40 -25.75 -10.34 3.05
N LEU A 41 -26.89 -10.63 3.69
CA LEU A 41 -27.04 -11.82 4.53
C LEU A 41 -26.83 -13.12 3.74
N ASP A 42 -27.34 -13.17 2.50
CA ASP A 42 -27.22 -14.34 1.64
C ASP A 42 -25.77 -14.60 1.28
N ARG A 43 -25.02 -13.53 0.96
CA ARG A 43 -23.58 -13.64 0.71
C ARG A 43 -22.81 -14.15 1.92
N PHE A 44 -23.17 -13.72 3.14
CA PHE A 44 -22.53 -14.23 4.35
C PHE A 44 -22.84 -15.71 4.60
N ILE A 45 -24.07 -16.15 4.34
CA ILE A 45 -24.45 -17.56 4.45
C ILE A 45 -23.74 -18.41 3.39
N GLU A 46 -23.72 -17.96 2.13
CA GLU A 46 -23.10 -18.65 1.00
C GLU A 46 -21.61 -18.98 1.24
N VAL A 47 -20.87 -18.09 1.91
CA VAL A 47 -19.45 -18.30 2.24
C VAL A 47 -19.20 -18.84 3.65
N GLY A 48 -20.26 -19.12 4.42
CA GLY A 48 -20.17 -19.70 5.75
C GLY A 48 -19.72 -18.75 6.87
N LEU A 49 -19.81 -17.44 6.67
CA LEU A 49 -19.60 -16.45 7.74
C LEU A 49 -20.76 -16.41 8.74
N VAL A 50 -21.97 -16.73 8.25
CA VAL A 50 -23.20 -16.81 9.05
C VAL A 50 -23.83 -18.18 8.80
N ALA A 51 -24.11 -18.92 9.86
CA ALA A 51 -24.78 -20.22 9.75
C ALA A 51 -26.25 -20.07 9.36
N MET A 52 -26.75 -20.98 8.52
CA MET A 52 -28.17 -21.02 8.12
C MET A 52 -29.09 -21.20 9.34
N GLN A 53 -28.72 -22.10 10.26
CA GLN A 53 -29.25 -22.09 11.61
C GLN A 53 -28.39 -21.12 12.41
N LEU A 54 -28.87 -19.89 12.60
CA LEU A 54 -28.09 -18.84 13.24
C LEU A 54 -27.71 -19.27 14.66
N ASP A 55 -26.40 -19.42 14.88
CA ASP A 55 -25.81 -19.83 16.13
C ASP A 55 -25.17 -18.64 16.87
N ARG A 56 -24.70 -18.86 18.11
CA ARG A 56 -24.07 -17.80 18.91
C ARG A 56 -22.83 -17.20 18.21
N PRO A 57 -21.91 -17.99 17.62
CA PRO A 57 -20.81 -17.44 16.83
C PRO A 57 -21.25 -16.51 15.69
N SER A 58 -22.26 -16.91 14.91
CA SER A 58 -22.77 -16.09 13.80
C SER A 58 -23.42 -14.80 14.31
N LEU A 59 -24.20 -14.87 15.40
CA LEU A 59 -24.78 -13.69 16.03
C LEU A 59 -23.70 -12.73 16.53
N HIS A 60 -22.69 -13.24 17.27
CA HIS A 60 -21.55 -12.44 17.71
C HIS A 60 -20.77 -11.83 16.54
N TRP A 61 -20.65 -12.55 15.43
CA TRP A 61 -19.99 -12.05 14.23
C TRP A 61 -20.78 -10.88 13.61
N LEU A 62 -22.10 -11.01 13.47
CA LEU A 62 -22.98 -9.92 13.00
C LEU A 62 -22.93 -8.71 13.93
N GLN A 63 -22.84 -8.93 15.24
CA GLN A 63 -22.69 -7.86 16.25
C GLN A 63 -21.31 -7.19 16.19
N LYS A 64 -20.23 -7.97 16.03
CA LYS A 64 -18.85 -7.46 15.88
C LYS A 64 -18.76 -6.44 14.75
N PHE A 65 -19.50 -6.66 13.66
CA PHE A 65 -19.53 -5.78 12.49
C PHE A 65 -20.74 -4.83 12.46
N GLY A 66 -21.48 -4.70 13.56
CA GLY A 66 -22.48 -3.65 13.76
C GLY A 66 -23.80 -3.85 13.01
N LEU A 67 -24.01 -5.02 12.41
CA LEU A 67 -25.23 -5.34 11.67
C LEU A 67 -26.38 -5.67 12.62
N VAL A 68 -26.07 -6.33 13.74
CA VAL A 68 -27.03 -6.66 14.80
C VAL A 68 -26.60 -5.96 16.09
N ASP A 69 -27.57 -5.46 16.86
CA ASP A 69 -27.31 -4.80 18.14
C ASP A 69 -26.70 -5.80 19.15
N SER A 70 -25.74 -5.33 19.96
CA SER A 70 -25.02 -6.16 20.94
C SER A 70 -25.90 -6.69 22.07
N SER A 71 -27.08 -6.11 22.27
CA SER A 71 -28.06 -6.57 23.26
C SER A 71 -28.99 -7.67 22.76
N VAL A 72 -28.95 -8.02 21.46
CA VAL A 72 -29.68 -9.17 20.93
C VAL A 72 -29.05 -10.47 21.45
N ASP A 73 -29.87 -11.37 21.98
CA ASP A 73 -29.43 -12.68 22.46
C ASP A 73 -30.13 -13.81 21.73
N LEU A 74 -29.45 -14.96 21.64
CA LEU A 74 -29.97 -16.19 21.05
C LEU A 74 -30.29 -17.20 22.17
N VAL A 75 -31.58 -17.43 22.40
CA VAL A 75 -32.06 -18.33 23.47
C VAL A 75 -33.02 -19.35 22.87
N ASN A 76 -32.70 -20.64 23.03
CA ASN A 76 -33.55 -21.76 22.56
C ASN A 76 -33.96 -21.67 21.08
N GLY A 77 -33.08 -21.19 20.21
CA GLY A 77 -33.35 -21.05 18.77
C GLY A 77 -34.17 -19.81 18.38
N GLU A 78 -34.37 -18.87 19.32
CA GLU A 78 -35.01 -17.59 19.06
C GLU A 78 -34.04 -16.42 19.34
N LEU A 79 -34.05 -15.43 18.46
CA LEU A 79 -33.44 -14.12 18.72
C LEU A 79 -34.40 -13.28 19.58
N ARG A 80 -33.85 -12.63 20.60
CA ARG A 80 -34.56 -11.70 21.48
C ARG A 80 -34.07 -10.30 21.21
N TRP A 81 -34.97 -9.42 20.81
CA TRP A 81 -34.67 -8.06 20.40
C TRP A 81 -34.90 -7.07 21.55
N PRO A 82 -34.27 -5.88 21.52
CA PRO A 82 -34.29 -4.94 22.65
C PRO A 82 -35.67 -4.35 22.93
N ASP A 83 -36.53 -4.30 21.92
CA ASP A 83 -37.92 -3.85 21.97
C ASP A 83 -38.90 -4.94 22.47
N GLY A 84 -38.38 -6.12 22.82
CA GLY A 84 -39.17 -7.27 23.26
C GLY A 84 -39.66 -8.16 22.11
N MET A 85 -39.37 -7.83 20.85
CA MET A 85 -39.66 -8.69 19.70
C MET A 85 -38.90 -10.01 19.82
N ARG A 86 -39.46 -11.06 19.22
CA ARG A 86 -38.80 -12.37 19.06
C ARG A 86 -38.88 -12.83 17.61
N SER A 87 -37.87 -13.55 17.19
CA SER A 87 -37.85 -14.19 15.88
C SER A 87 -37.14 -15.52 15.89
N GLY A 88 -37.49 -16.40 14.96
CA GLY A 88 -36.73 -17.63 14.74
C GLY A 88 -35.29 -17.36 14.33
N ALA A 89 -34.39 -18.27 14.71
CA ALA A 89 -32.99 -18.26 14.29
C ALA A 89 -32.72 -19.18 13.08
N ASP A 90 -33.72 -19.92 12.61
CA ASP A 90 -33.62 -20.72 11.38
C ASP A 90 -33.82 -19.81 10.15
N LEU A 91 -32.73 -19.49 9.45
CA LEU A 91 -32.74 -18.63 8.27
C LEU A 91 -33.18 -19.38 7.00
N SER A 92 -33.48 -20.69 7.08
CA SER A 92 -34.20 -21.39 6.01
C SER A 92 -35.70 -21.03 6.00
N ASP A 93 -36.24 -20.59 7.15
CA ASP A 93 -37.57 -19.98 7.22
C ASP A 93 -37.55 -18.58 6.59
N ARG A 94 -38.44 -18.38 5.61
CA ARG A 94 -38.49 -17.12 4.84
C ARG A 94 -38.88 -15.92 5.70
N GLY A 95 -39.68 -16.12 6.75
CA GLY A 95 -40.13 -15.06 7.65
C GLY A 95 -39.01 -14.59 8.57
N ALA A 96 -38.34 -15.52 9.24
CA ALA A 96 -37.19 -15.27 10.11
C ALA A 96 -36.05 -14.60 9.34
N LYS A 97 -35.72 -15.13 8.16
CA LYS A 97 -34.71 -14.54 7.27
C LYS A 97 -35.07 -13.12 6.84
N ARG A 98 -36.31 -12.88 6.38
CA ARG A 98 -36.74 -11.55 5.94
C ARG A 98 -36.61 -10.51 7.05
N MET A 99 -37.00 -10.86 8.27
CA MET A 99 -36.91 -9.94 9.40
C MET A 99 -35.46 -9.58 9.72
N LEU A 100 -34.53 -10.56 9.69
CA LEU A 100 -33.11 -10.25 9.87
C LEU A 100 -32.57 -9.38 8.74
N VAL A 101 -32.96 -9.64 7.48
CA VAL A 101 -32.59 -8.80 6.33
C VAL A 101 -33.08 -7.36 6.51
N GLU A 102 -34.36 -7.17 6.83
CA GLU A 102 -34.94 -5.84 7.11
C GLU A 102 -34.21 -5.11 8.24
N HIS A 103 -33.70 -5.86 9.22
CA HIS A 103 -32.98 -5.28 10.35
C HIS A 103 -31.53 -4.88 10.02
N ILE A 104 -30.89 -5.52 9.04
CA ILE A 104 -29.51 -5.18 8.65
C ILE A 104 -29.44 -4.23 7.44
N ASP A 105 -30.49 -4.18 6.61
CA ASP A 105 -30.53 -3.37 5.39
C ASP A 105 -30.27 -1.89 5.70
N GLY A 106 -29.34 -1.28 4.96
CA GLY A 106 -28.91 0.10 5.15
C GLY A 106 -27.95 0.34 6.33
N LYS A 107 -27.60 -0.67 7.14
CA LYS A 107 -26.64 -0.48 8.24
C LYS A 107 -25.19 -0.48 7.72
N PRO A 108 -24.36 0.49 8.14
CA PRO A 108 -22.93 0.47 7.83
C PRO A 108 -22.20 -0.59 8.67
N LEU A 109 -21.26 -1.30 8.05
CA LEU A 109 -20.30 -2.14 8.75
C LEU A 109 -19.44 -1.28 9.66
N VAL A 110 -19.22 -1.72 10.90
CA VAL A 110 -18.35 -1.05 11.85
C VAL A 110 -17.00 -1.76 12.00
N GLY A 111 -15.99 -1.04 12.48
CA GLY A 111 -14.65 -1.58 12.74
C GLY A 111 -13.70 -1.58 11.56
N GLY A 112 -14.11 -1.03 10.40
CA GLY A 112 -13.25 -0.81 9.25
C GLY A 112 -12.15 0.23 9.54
N ARG A 113 -10.91 -0.07 9.15
CA ARG A 113 -9.75 0.83 9.32
C ARG A 113 -9.17 1.21 7.97
N TYR A 114 -8.81 2.47 7.75
CA TYR A 114 -8.14 2.89 6.51
C TYR A 114 -6.64 3.11 6.69
N LEU A 115 -6.13 3.18 7.92
CA LEU A 115 -4.70 3.37 8.17
C LEU A 115 -4.24 2.75 9.49
N HIS A 116 -3.25 1.88 9.39
CA HIS A 116 -2.54 1.29 10.51
C HIS A 116 -1.19 2.00 10.73
N GLY A 117 -0.90 2.36 11.98
CA GLY A 117 0.37 2.97 12.38
C GLY A 117 0.91 2.37 13.67
N ALA A 118 2.24 2.22 13.77
CA ALA A 118 2.89 1.80 15.01
C ALA A 118 3.19 3.00 15.93
N PHE A 119 3.25 4.18 15.33
CA PHE A 119 3.41 5.48 15.95
C PHE A 119 2.95 6.55 14.95
N TRP A 120 2.68 7.77 15.42
CA TRP A 120 2.38 8.92 14.59
C TRP A 120 3.36 10.05 14.90
N LEU A 121 4.23 10.38 13.94
CA LEU A 121 5.22 11.44 14.08
C LEU A 121 5.25 12.32 12.82
N GLY A 122 5.30 13.63 13.03
CA GLY A 122 5.26 14.61 11.96
C GLY A 122 5.22 16.04 12.49
N THR A 123 4.75 16.96 11.65
CA THR A 123 4.70 18.40 11.99
C THR A 123 3.59 18.72 12.99
N ARG A 124 3.54 19.97 13.47
CA ARG A 124 2.41 20.47 14.28
C ARG A 124 1.07 20.32 13.56
N LEU A 125 1.03 20.53 12.24
CA LEU A 125 -0.19 20.37 11.45
C LEU A 125 -0.75 18.95 11.52
N LEU A 126 0.13 17.92 11.51
CA LEU A 126 -0.29 16.54 11.71
C LEU A 126 -0.82 16.33 13.14
N GLN A 127 -0.15 16.88 14.15
CA GLN A 127 -0.56 16.71 15.55
C GLN A 127 -1.91 17.38 15.84
N ASP A 128 -2.15 18.55 15.26
CA ASP A 128 -3.43 19.26 15.39
C ASP A 128 -4.54 18.48 14.67
N TRP A 129 -4.29 17.98 13.45
CA TRP A 129 -5.25 17.12 12.77
C TRP A 129 -5.58 15.85 13.56
N LEU A 130 -4.59 15.18 14.17
CA LEU A 130 -4.81 13.99 14.99
C LEU A 130 -5.59 14.30 16.28
N ARG A 131 -5.40 15.49 16.86
CA ARG A 131 -6.11 15.95 18.06
C ARG A 131 -7.59 16.19 17.78
N ASP A 132 -7.89 16.73 16.60
CA ASP A 132 -9.21 17.21 16.23
C ASP A 132 -10.02 16.17 15.42
N LEU A 133 -9.58 14.91 15.39
CA LEU A 133 -10.32 13.81 14.72
C LEU A 133 -11.64 13.53 15.42
N ASP A 134 -12.71 13.41 14.64
CA ASP A 134 -14.04 12.97 15.08
C ASP A 134 -14.49 11.68 14.37
N ASP A 135 -15.51 11.04 14.95
CA ASP A 135 -16.32 9.97 14.38
C ASP A 135 -15.57 8.97 13.48
N ALA A 136 -15.82 9.05 12.17
CA ALA A 136 -15.34 8.10 11.17
C ALA A 136 -13.82 8.20 10.93
N ASP A 137 -13.25 9.40 11.06
CA ASP A 137 -11.80 9.59 10.88
C ASP A 137 -11.04 9.08 12.10
N TYR A 138 -11.57 9.29 13.31
CA TYR A 138 -11.04 8.66 14.51
C TYR A 138 -11.13 7.13 14.44
N ALA A 139 -12.28 6.61 14.03
CA ALA A 139 -12.51 5.16 13.90
C ALA A 139 -11.67 4.53 12.77
N GLY A 140 -11.34 5.26 11.71
CA GLY A 140 -10.56 4.69 10.61
C GLY A 140 -9.07 4.54 10.90
N LEU A 141 -8.54 5.23 11.91
CA LEU A 141 -7.14 5.14 12.34
C LEU A 141 -6.93 4.02 13.37
N CYS A 142 -5.86 3.26 13.22
CA CYS A 142 -5.56 2.13 14.10
C CYS A 142 -4.09 2.13 14.54
N MET A 143 -3.87 2.17 15.86
CA MET A 143 -2.56 1.90 16.44
C MET A 143 -2.34 0.38 16.53
N THR A 144 -1.24 -0.11 15.96
CA THR A 144 -0.90 -1.55 15.95
C THR A 144 0.57 -1.78 16.25
N ARG A 145 0.95 -3.02 16.56
CA ARG A 145 2.35 -3.37 16.81
C ARG A 145 3.17 -3.20 15.52
N VAL A 146 4.42 -2.77 15.66
CA VAL A 146 5.35 -2.63 14.51
C VAL A 146 5.51 -3.93 13.72
N THR A 147 5.43 -5.08 14.40
CA THR A 147 5.50 -6.39 13.75
C THR A 147 4.33 -6.62 12.80
N HIS A 148 3.12 -6.17 13.12
CA HIS A 148 1.97 -6.29 12.23
C HIS A 148 2.12 -5.44 10.95
N ILE A 149 2.75 -4.28 11.07
CA ILE A 149 2.92 -3.35 9.95
C ILE A 149 4.07 -3.78 9.05
N ASN A 150 5.20 -4.14 9.66
CA ASN A 150 6.46 -4.37 8.96
C ASN A 150 6.68 -5.84 8.59
N GLN A 151 5.79 -6.77 8.94
CA GLN A 151 5.98 -8.18 8.64
C GLN A 151 4.73 -8.75 7.98
N LEU A 152 4.91 -9.46 6.87
CA LEU A 152 3.83 -10.18 6.22
C LEU A 152 3.56 -11.53 6.91
N TYR A 153 4.64 -12.24 7.25
CA TYR A 153 4.59 -13.57 7.85
C TYR A 153 4.44 -13.50 9.37
N GLY A 154 3.38 -14.12 9.90
CA GLY A 154 3.03 -14.10 11.32
C GLY A 154 1.71 -14.82 11.64
N GLY A 155 1.20 -15.69 10.77
CA GLY A 155 -0.01 -16.48 10.97
C GLY A 155 -1.32 -15.81 10.55
N ARG A 156 -1.25 -14.65 9.88
CA ARG A 156 -2.40 -13.92 9.33
C ARG A 156 -2.20 -13.45 7.89
N GLU A 157 -1.25 -14.05 7.19
CA GLU A 157 -0.79 -13.70 5.84
C GLU A 157 -1.96 -13.58 4.86
N SER A 158 -2.90 -14.52 4.91
CA SER A 158 -4.06 -14.53 4.02
C SER A 158 -4.94 -13.29 4.17
N LEU A 159 -5.16 -12.85 5.41
CA LEU A 159 -5.91 -11.62 5.70
C LEU A 159 -5.09 -10.40 5.30
N ASP A 160 -3.83 -10.39 5.67
CA ASP A 160 -2.89 -9.30 5.40
C ASP A 160 -2.70 -9.02 3.91
N ILE A 161 -2.67 -10.06 3.07
CA ILE A 161 -2.68 -9.96 1.60
C ILE A 161 -4.03 -9.45 1.10
N ALA A 162 -5.14 -9.96 1.65
CA ALA A 162 -6.47 -9.51 1.24
C ALA A 162 -6.73 -8.03 1.58
N GLN A 163 -6.21 -7.55 2.71
CA GLN A 163 -6.30 -6.14 3.11
C GLN A 163 -5.40 -5.25 2.25
N ARG A 164 -4.20 -5.73 1.91
CA ARG A 164 -3.22 -5.04 1.05
C ARG A 164 -3.44 -5.39 -0.42
N HIS A 165 -4.58 -4.97 -0.98
CA HIS A 165 -4.87 -5.14 -2.40
C HIS A 165 -4.07 -4.15 -3.26
N ASP A 166 -3.31 -4.64 -4.25
CA ASP A 166 -2.41 -3.85 -5.12
C ASP A 166 -1.52 -2.83 -4.37
N PRO A 167 -0.75 -3.24 -3.34
CA PRO A 167 -0.10 -2.31 -2.46
C PRO A 167 1.07 -1.60 -3.13
N ARG A 168 1.33 -0.36 -2.71
CA ARG A 168 2.46 0.45 -3.16
C ARG A 168 3.27 0.89 -1.95
N PHE A 169 4.52 0.45 -1.90
CA PHE A 169 5.43 0.70 -0.79
C PHE A 169 6.44 1.77 -1.17
N PHE A 170 6.24 2.99 -0.66
CA PHE A 170 7.10 4.13 -0.96
C PHE A 170 8.14 4.34 0.15
N ASN A 171 9.41 4.39 -0.22
CA ASN A 171 10.49 4.75 0.68
C ASN A 171 11.47 5.69 -0.01
N THR A 172 12.12 6.57 0.75
CA THR A 172 13.26 7.33 0.23
C THR A 172 14.56 6.54 0.41
N CYS A 173 15.58 6.82 -0.41
CA CYS A 173 16.93 6.31 -0.24
C CYS A 173 17.95 7.42 -0.50
N MET A 174 19.18 7.24 -0.02
CA MET A 174 20.26 8.22 -0.20
C MET A 174 20.84 8.14 -1.61
N MET A 175 21.12 6.92 -2.07
CA MET A 175 21.75 6.63 -3.35
C MET A 175 21.21 5.33 -3.92
N ALA A 176 21.32 5.18 -5.23
CA ALA A 176 21.07 3.93 -5.94
C ALA A 176 22.22 3.64 -6.89
N THR A 177 22.57 2.37 -7.08
CA THR A 177 23.53 1.98 -8.12
C THR A 177 22.83 1.87 -9.47
N VAL A 178 23.57 2.00 -10.57
CA VAL A 178 23.05 1.74 -11.94
C VAL A 178 22.48 0.32 -12.12
N PHE A 179 22.80 -0.61 -11.20
CA PHE A 179 22.27 -1.97 -11.17
C PHE A 179 20.99 -2.13 -10.33
N GLY A 180 20.50 -1.05 -9.70
CA GLY A 180 19.27 -1.04 -8.92
C GLY A 180 19.43 -1.45 -7.45
N ALA A 181 20.64 -1.50 -6.91
CA ALA A 181 20.83 -1.62 -5.46
C ALA A 181 20.66 -0.25 -4.79
N ALA A 182 20.12 -0.19 -3.58
CA ALA A 182 19.90 1.07 -2.88
C ALA A 182 20.69 1.17 -1.57
N VAL A 183 21.04 2.40 -1.21
CA VAL A 183 21.78 2.77 0.00
C VAL A 183 20.95 3.74 0.82
N SER A 184 20.89 3.54 2.13
CA SER A 184 20.00 4.32 3.02
C SER A 184 20.52 4.54 4.43
N ASP A 185 21.54 3.81 4.86
CA ASP A 185 21.90 3.72 6.28
C ASP A 185 23.34 4.18 6.60
N GLY A 186 24.30 3.96 5.69
CA GLY A 186 25.71 4.24 5.95
C GLY A 186 26.44 4.96 4.81
N LEU A 187 27.51 5.67 5.17
CA LEU A 187 28.51 6.22 4.25
C LEU A 187 29.63 5.22 4.01
N ALA A 188 30.39 5.40 2.93
CA ALA A 188 31.46 4.49 2.52
C ALA A 188 32.61 4.35 3.53
N ASP A 189 32.79 5.30 4.44
CA ASP A 189 33.79 5.28 5.52
C ASP A 189 33.31 4.54 6.78
N GLY A 190 32.10 3.98 6.76
CA GLY A 190 31.50 3.27 7.88
C GLY A 190 30.63 4.13 8.78
N GLN A 191 30.53 5.45 8.54
CA GLN A 191 29.66 6.32 9.32
C GLN A 191 28.19 5.97 9.09
N VAL A 192 27.46 5.68 10.17
CA VAL A 192 26.02 5.47 10.14
C VAL A 192 25.31 6.82 10.07
N VAL A 193 24.46 6.99 9.05
CA VAL A 193 23.60 8.17 8.86
C VAL A 193 22.25 7.94 9.52
N SER A 194 21.68 6.74 9.32
CA SER A 194 20.40 6.36 9.91
C SER A 194 20.26 4.84 10.03
N GLY A 195 19.35 4.37 10.87
CA GLY A 195 18.97 2.96 10.84
C GLY A 195 18.15 2.61 9.60
N VAL A 196 18.29 1.37 9.10
CA VAL A 196 17.49 0.86 7.96
C VAL A 196 15.99 0.95 8.22
N GLY A 197 15.57 0.70 9.46
CA GLY A 197 14.17 0.65 9.87
C GLY A 197 13.38 -0.45 9.14
N GLY A 198 12.09 -0.24 8.94
CA GLY A 198 11.19 -1.18 8.24
C GLY A 198 11.34 -1.21 6.71
N LYS A 199 12.23 -0.39 6.14
CA LYS A 199 12.35 -0.21 4.68
C LYS A 199 12.60 -1.52 3.95
N TYR A 200 13.57 -2.30 4.43
CA TYR A 200 13.87 -3.61 3.86
C TYR A 200 12.62 -4.50 3.85
N ASN A 201 11.88 -4.53 4.95
CA ASN A 201 10.71 -5.38 5.07
C ASN A 201 9.60 -4.98 4.10
N PHE A 202 9.35 -3.68 3.91
CA PHE A 202 8.36 -3.22 2.93
C PHE A 202 8.78 -3.50 1.49
N VAL A 203 10.07 -3.42 1.19
CA VAL A 203 10.59 -3.83 -0.13
C VAL A 203 10.35 -5.32 -0.32
N ALA A 204 10.77 -6.17 0.63
CA ALA A 204 10.56 -7.62 0.54
C ALA A 204 9.07 -7.98 0.41
N MET A 205 8.22 -7.39 1.26
CA MET A 205 6.76 -7.58 1.22
C MET A 205 6.16 -7.23 -0.14
N ALA A 206 6.68 -6.21 -0.83
CA ALA A 206 6.21 -5.85 -2.17
C ALA A 206 6.47 -6.92 -3.24
N HIS A 207 7.43 -7.82 -3.04
CA HIS A 207 7.68 -8.94 -3.95
C HIS A 207 6.83 -10.17 -3.59
N GLU A 208 6.36 -10.28 -2.35
CA GLU A 208 5.56 -11.42 -1.89
C GLU A 208 4.05 -11.23 -2.11
N ILE A 209 3.54 -10.00 -2.07
CA ILE A 209 2.12 -9.74 -2.29
C ILE A 209 1.83 -9.66 -3.80
N PRO A 210 0.82 -10.37 -4.31
CA PRO A 210 0.35 -10.22 -5.69
C PRO A 210 0.16 -8.74 -6.07
N ASN A 211 0.69 -8.36 -7.24
CA ASN A 211 0.68 -6.99 -7.75
C ASN A 211 1.32 -5.93 -6.84
N GLY A 212 1.98 -6.30 -5.75
CA GLY A 212 2.71 -5.38 -4.89
C GLY A 212 3.86 -4.70 -5.64
N ARG A 213 4.08 -3.41 -5.40
CA ARG A 213 5.22 -2.68 -5.97
C ARG A 213 5.95 -1.90 -4.88
N SER A 214 7.28 -1.93 -4.93
CA SER A 214 8.16 -1.09 -4.12
C SER A 214 8.70 0.06 -4.96
N ALA A 215 8.61 1.28 -4.44
CA ALA A 215 9.17 2.48 -5.05
C ALA A 215 10.19 3.12 -4.12
N LEU A 216 11.43 3.15 -4.58
CA LEU A 216 12.54 3.84 -3.92
C LEU A 216 12.78 5.19 -4.58
N MET A 217 12.68 6.25 -3.78
CA MET A 217 12.74 7.63 -4.25
C MET A 217 14.04 8.29 -3.79
N LEU A 218 14.69 9.03 -4.67
CA LEU A 218 15.88 9.82 -4.37
C LEU A 218 15.96 11.04 -5.28
N ARG A 219 16.58 12.12 -4.82
CA ARG A 219 17.00 13.19 -5.73
C ARG A 219 18.08 12.63 -6.66
N ALA A 220 18.08 12.99 -7.94
CA ALA A 220 19.13 12.55 -8.86
C ALA A 220 20.51 13.10 -8.47
N VAL A 221 20.55 14.28 -7.83
CA VAL A 221 21.77 14.98 -7.42
C VAL A 221 21.68 15.41 -5.96
N ARG A 222 22.82 15.34 -5.26
CA ARG A 222 23.03 15.98 -3.95
C ARG A 222 24.11 17.06 -4.09
N GLU A 223 24.01 18.09 -3.27
CA GLU A 223 25.05 19.11 -3.14
C GLU A 223 25.97 18.76 -1.96
N ASN A 224 27.27 19.00 -2.10
CA ASN A 224 28.22 18.93 -1.00
C ASN A 224 29.30 20.02 -1.11
N ALA A 225 30.24 20.06 -0.17
CA ALA A 225 31.32 21.05 -0.14
C ALA A 225 32.25 21.01 -1.38
N HIS A 226 32.24 19.92 -2.14
CA HIS A 226 33.00 19.73 -3.38
C HIS A 226 32.14 19.92 -4.64
N GLY A 227 30.91 20.40 -4.49
CA GLY A 227 29.96 20.64 -5.58
C GLY A 227 28.91 19.53 -5.77
N PRO A 228 28.14 19.58 -6.86
CA PRO A 228 27.07 18.64 -7.12
C PRO A 228 27.61 17.23 -7.39
N GLN A 229 26.96 16.21 -6.83
CA GLN A 229 27.27 14.81 -7.04
C GLN A 229 26.01 14.00 -7.38
N SER A 230 26.13 13.06 -8.31
CA SER A 230 25.05 12.12 -8.62
C SER A 230 24.74 11.21 -7.43
N ASN A 231 23.45 11.00 -7.17
CA ASN A 231 22.95 9.95 -6.27
C ASN A 231 22.71 8.62 -7.00
N ILE A 232 22.74 8.61 -8.33
CA ILE A 232 22.84 7.38 -9.13
C ILE A 232 24.33 7.13 -9.39
N VAL A 233 24.85 6.06 -8.81
CA VAL A 233 26.29 5.77 -8.77
C VAL A 233 26.62 4.44 -9.44
N TRP A 234 27.89 4.22 -9.80
CA TRP A 234 28.31 2.93 -10.35
C TRP A 234 28.30 1.82 -9.28
N HIS A 235 28.90 2.11 -8.12
CA HIS A 235 28.97 1.24 -6.94
C HIS A 235 29.04 2.09 -5.68
N TYR A 236 28.76 1.48 -4.52
CA TYR A 236 28.90 2.12 -3.22
C TYR A 236 29.32 1.11 -2.15
N GLY A 237 29.95 1.58 -1.07
CA GLY A 237 30.48 0.72 0.01
C GLY A 237 29.43 0.06 0.90
N TYR A 238 28.17 0.49 0.81
CA TYR A 238 27.03 -0.04 1.57
C TYR A 238 25.92 -0.49 0.63
N THR A 239 25.09 -1.43 1.08
CA THR A 239 23.91 -1.89 0.35
C THR A 239 22.80 -2.23 1.35
N THR A 240 21.78 -1.37 1.39
CA THR A 240 20.60 -1.59 2.22
C THR A 240 19.60 -2.52 1.53
N ILE A 241 19.34 -2.26 0.25
CA ILE A 241 18.44 -3.05 -0.59
C ILE A 241 19.27 -3.66 -1.72
N PRO A 242 19.46 -4.99 -1.73
CA PRO A 242 20.23 -5.64 -2.78
C PRO A 242 19.49 -5.57 -4.12
N ARG A 243 20.23 -5.57 -5.23
CA ARG A 243 19.68 -5.46 -6.58
C ARG A 243 18.61 -6.52 -6.94
N HIS A 244 18.62 -7.68 -6.27
CA HIS A 244 17.62 -8.73 -6.48
C HIS A 244 16.21 -8.30 -6.07
N LEU A 245 16.10 -7.32 -5.16
CA LEU A 245 14.84 -6.74 -4.72
C LEU A 245 14.49 -5.43 -5.46
N ARG A 246 15.21 -5.10 -6.55
CA ARG A 246 14.93 -3.90 -7.33
C ARG A 246 13.51 -3.93 -7.90
N ASP A 247 12.88 -2.77 -7.90
CA ASP A 247 11.55 -2.58 -8.46
C ASP A 247 11.46 -1.19 -9.10
N LEU A 248 10.72 -0.23 -8.54
CA LEU A 248 10.67 1.13 -9.08
C LEU A 248 11.73 2.01 -8.41
N VAL A 249 12.47 2.77 -9.22
CA VAL A 249 13.35 3.86 -8.74
C VAL A 249 12.85 5.18 -9.31
N VAL A 250 12.69 6.19 -8.46
CA VAL A 250 12.08 7.48 -8.83
C VAL A 250 13.03 8.62 -8.52
N THR A 251 13.31 9.45 -9.52
CA THR A 251 13.94 10.77 -9.34
C THR A 251 12.99 11.87 -9.83
N GLU A 252 13.41 13.13 -9.70
CA GLU A 252 12.70 14.26 -10.30
C GLU A 252 12.62 14.22 -11.82
N TYR A 253 13.39 13.35 -12.49
CA TYR A 253 13.41 13.22 -13.94
C TYR A 253 12.54 12.08 -14.47
N GLY A 254 12.09 11.16 -13.62
CA GLY A 254 11.21 10.08 -14.03
C GLY A 254 11.27 8.85 -13.16
N ILE A 255 10.78 7.74 -13.71
CA ILE A 255 10.67 6.45 -13.03
C ILE A 255 11.37 5.39 -13.87
N ALA A 256 12.28 4.65 -13.24
CA ALA A 256 12.87 3.44 -13.79
C ALA A 256 12.15 2.22 -13.23
N ASP A 257 11.49 1.44 -14.10
CA ASP A 257 10.92 0.13 -13.74
C ASP A 257 11.98 -0.95 -13.95
N LEU A 258 12.47 -1.55 -12.85
CA LEU A 258 13.61 -2.47 -12.88
C LEU A 258 13.25 -3.93 -12.61
N ARG A 259 11.99 -4.21 -12.23
CA ARG A 259 11.57 -5.56 -11.87
C ARG A 259 11.59 -6.45 -13.11
N GLY A 260 12.29 -7.59 -13.02
CA GLY A 260 12.46 -8.52 -14.13
C GLY A 260 13.35 -8.03 -15.28
N ALA A 261 13.91 -6.82 -15.20
CA ALA A 261 14.84 -6.31 -16.20
C ALA A 261 16.15 -7.12 -16.21
N THR A 262 16.79 -7.23 -17.36
CA THR A 262 18.19 -7.67 -17.47
C THR A 262 19.15 -6.64 -16.87
N ASP A 263 20.43 -6.99 -16.70
CA ASP A 263 21.44 -6.04 -16.22
C ASP A 263 21.57 -4.83 -17.16
N GLU A 264 21.55 -5.03 -18.47
CA GLU A 264 21.66 -3.95 -19.45
C GLU A 264 20.40 -3.05 -19.44
N GLU A 265 19.20 -3.63 -19.49
CA GLU A 265 17.96 -2.85 -19.40
C GLU A 265 17.89 -2.05 -18.09
N CYS A 266 18.36 -2.60 -16.98
CA CYS A 266 18.44 -1.89 -15.71
C CYS A 266 19.36 -0.67 -15.82
N VAL A 267 20.55 -0.84 -16.39
CA VAL A 267 21.48 0.29 -16.60
C VAL A 267 20.84 1.34 -17.49
N GLN A 268 20.25 0.97 -18.63
CA GLN A 268 19.58 1.91 -19.53
C GLN A 268 18.46 2.71 -18.82
N ARG A 269 17.61 2.02 -18.05
CA ARG A 269 16.49 2.64 -17.32
C ARG A 269 16.98 3.53 -16.18
N MET A 270 18.05 3.14 -15.47
CA MET A 270 18.67 3.99 -14.45
C MET A 270 19.32 5.23 -15.05
N LEU A 271 20.00 5.12 -16.20
CA LEU A 271 20.57 6.26 -16.92
C LEU A 271 19.47 7.24 -17.35
N ALA A 272 18.28 6.76 -17.71
CA ALA A 272 17.17 7.61 -18.13
C ALA A 272 16.65 8.55 -17.03
N ILE A 273 16.89 8.21 -15.75
CA ILE A 273 16.49 9.01 -14.59
C ILE A 273 17.68 9.72 -13.91
N CYS A 274 18.86 9.70 -14.55
CA CYS A 274 20.04 10.46 -14.12
C CYS A 274 19.96 11.93 -14.54
N ASP A 275 20.71 12.77 -13.82
CA ASP A 275 21.02 14.12 -14.25
C ASP A 275 22.03 14.11 -15.40
N ALA A 276 21.76 14.94 -16.41
CA ALA A 276 22.52 15.03 -17.66
C ALA A 276 24.01 15.31 -17.42
N ARG A 277 24.37 16.03 -16.35
CA ARG A 277 25.77 16.36 -16.03
C ARG A 277 26.63 15.15 -15.70
N PHE A 278 26.03 14.02 -15.31
CA PHE A 278 26.76 12.84 -14.84
C PHE A 278 26.55 11.58 -15.70
N VAL A 279 25.61 11.62 -16.66
CA VAL A 279 25.18 10.43 -17.40
C VAL A 279 26.27 9.88 -18.32
N ASP A 280 27.04 10.73 -19.01
CA ASP A 280 28.08 10.29 -19.95
C ASP A 280 29.17 9.47 -19.25
N ALA A 281 29.61 9.91 -18.06
CA ALA A 281 30.59 9.18 -17.27
C ALA A 281 30.08 7.80 -16.81
N LEU A 282 28.77 7.64 -16.62
CA LEU A 282 28.16 6.34 -16.30
C LEU A 282 28.01 5.45 -17.54
N VAL A 283 27.64 6.03 -18.70
CA VAL A 283 27.61 5.33 -20.00
C VAL A 283 28.98 4.75 -20.32
N SER A 284 30.04 5.56 -20.29
CA SER A 284 31.39 5.08 -20.60
C SER A 284 31.86 3.97 -19.66
N LYS A 285 31.48 4.03 -18.37
CA LYS A 285 31.77 2.94 -17.42
C LYS A 285 30.99 1.67 -17.76
N ALA A 286 29.73 1.81 -18.17
CA ALA A 286 28.87 0.69 -18.53
C ALA A 286 29.38 -0.04 -19.79
N GLU A 287 29.77 0.71 -20.82
CA GLU A 287 30.37 0.15 -22.05
C GLU A 287 31.70 -0.55 -21.75
N ALA A 288 32.58 0.09 -20.98
CA ALA A 288 33.88 -0.49 -20.60
C ALA A 288 33.73 -1.79 -19.79
N ALA A 289 32.67 -1.90 -18.98
CA ALA A 289 32.36 -3.09 -18.20
C ALA A 289 31.53 -4.16 -18.95
N GLY A 290 31.19 -3.93 -20.23
CA GLY A 290 30.33 -4.84 -21.01
C GLY A 290 28.90 -4.95 -20.46
N LYS A 291 28.42 -3.89 -19.78
CA LYS A 291 27.06 -3.79 -19.21
C LYS A 291 26.11 -2.98 -20.08
N LEU A 292 26.60 -2.44 -21.19
CA LEU A 292 25.86 -1.67 -22.17
C LEU A 292 26.49 -1.90 -23.55
N ALA A 293 25.65 -2.08 -24.57
CA ALA A 293 26.10 -2.22 -25.94
C ALA A 293 26.87 -0.96 -26.39
N ARG A 294 27.90 -1.15 -27.22
CA ARG A 294 28.76 -0.05 -27.70
C ARG A 294 28.06 0.90 -28.68
N ASP A 295 26.96 0.46 -29.26
CA ASP A 295 26.10 1.23 -30.15
C ASP A 295 24.87 1.80 -29.42
N TYR A 296 24.83 1.69 -28.08
CA TYR A 296 23.77 2.29 -27.30
C TYR A 296 23.74 3.81 -27.48
N VAL A 297 22.56 4.32 -27.83
CA VAL A 297 22.32 5.76 -27.95
C VAL A 297 21.50 6.23 -26.76
N LEU A 298 22.07 7.15 -25.97
CA LEU A 298 21.36 7.78 -24.87
C LEU A 298 20.15 8.57 -25.41
N PRO A 299 18.92 8.39 -24.88
CA PRO A 299 17.76 9.14 -25.33
C PRO A 299 17.93 10.64 -25.14
N GLU A 300 17.56 11.44 -26.15
CA GLU A 300 17.73 12.91 -26.14
C GLU A 300 17.00 13.58 -24.96
N ALA A 301 15.88 13.01 -24.51
CA ALA A 301 15.16 13.51 -23.35
C ALA A 301 16.02 13.54 -22.07
N VAL A 302 17.01 12.65 -21.96
CA VAL A 302 17.93 12.55 -20.81
C VAL A 302 18.96 13.69 -20.84
N ARG A 303 19.36 14.15 -22.03
CA ARG A 303 20.31 15.27 -22.21
C ARG A 303 19.79 16.57 -21.61
N THR A 304 18.49 16.65 -21.38
CA THR A 304 17.81 17.80 -20.79
C THR A 304 17.46 17.60 -19.31
N ASN A 305 17.88 16.51 -18.67
CA ASN A 305 17.68 16.28 -17.23
C ASN A 305 18.62 17.15 -16.38
N THR A 306 18.26 18.41 -16.15
CA THR A 306 19.03 19.35 -15.32
C THR A 306 18.17 19.97 -14.22
N PRO A 307 18.77 20.47 -13.12
CA PRO A 307 18.01 21.13 -12.06
C PRO A 307 17.20 22.31 -12.62
N GLY A 308 15.97 22.49 -12.13
CA GLY A 308 15.08 23.57 -12.57
C GLY A 308 14.22 23.23 -13.79
N ARG A 309 14.45 22.11 -14.48
CA ARG A 309 13.49 21.59 -15.45
C ARG A 309 12.27 21.04 -14.71
N SER A 310 11.10 21.62 -14.96
CA SER A 310 9.82 20.96 -14.71
C SER A 310 9.70 19.82 -15.72
N ALA A 311 9.96 18.58 -15.28
CA ALA A 311 9.68 17.43 -16.10
C ALA A 311 8.17 17.42 -16.45
N PRO A 312 7.76 17.08 -17.69
CA PRO A 312 6.39 16.65 -17.91
C PRO A 312 6.09 15.47 -16.96
N ALA A 313 4.86 15.37 -16.46
CA ALA A 313 4.48 14.31 -15.53
C ALA A 313 5.00 12.95 -16.03
N PRO A 314 5.68 12.15 -15.19
CA PRO A 314 6.37 10.95 -15.66
C PRO A 314 5.40 10.01 -16.36
N SER A 315 5.48 9.85 -17.67
CA SER A 315 4.56 8.93 -18.38
C SER A 315 5.05 7.49 -18.22
N ILE A 316 4.32 6.69 -17.43
CA ILE A 316 4.38 5.23 -17.51
C ILE A 316 3.22 4.80 -18.39
N VAL A 317 3.54 4.20 -19.54
CA VAL A 317 2.58 3.32 -20.24
C VAL A 317 2.55 2.02 -19.44
N TRP A 318 1.65 1.94 -18.48
CA TRP A 318 1.28 0.65 -17.91
C TRP A 318 0.76 -0.18 -19.08
N ARG A 319 1.34 -1.37 -19.34
CA ARG A 319 0.70 -2.31 -20.28
C ARG A 319 -0.74 -2.48 -19.80
N THR A 320 -1.66 -1.99 -20.62
CA THR A 320 -3.07 -1.84 -20.33
C THR A 320 -3.71 -3.22 -20.17
N HIS A 321 -4.08 -3.58 -18.93
CA HIS A 321 -5.50 -3.74 -18.66
C HIS A 321 -5.99 -2.39 -18.11
N PRO A 322 -7.20 -1.94 -18.48
CA PRO A 322 -7.52 -0.53 -18.55
C PRO A 322 -7.47 0.10 -17.16
N LEU A 323 -6.59 1.10 -16.98
CA LEU A 323 -6.91 2.45 -16.49
C LEU A 323 -5.62 3.30 -16.34
N ALA A 324 -5.51 4.26 -17.27
CA ALA A 324 -4.97 5.63 -17.16
C ALA A 324 -3.53 5.92 -16.67
N ALA A 325 -2.91 6.88 -17.38
CA ALA A 325 -1.56 7.41 -17.23
C ALA A 325 -1.35 8.32 -16.00
N LEU A 326 -0.08 8.53 -15.67
CA LEU A 326 0.47 9.00 -14.40
C LEU A 326 0.43 10.53 -14.16
N ALA A 327 -0.02 10.91 -12.98
CA ALA A 327 0.41 12.06 -12.18
C ALA A 327 -0.01 11.73 -10.73
N ILE A 328 0.35 12.49 -9.70
CA ILE A 328 -0.11 12.29 -8.31
C ILE A 328 -1.65 12.23 -8.28
N TRP A 329 -2.22 11.04 -8.41
CA TRP A 329 -3.64 10.67 -8.36
C TRP A 329 -3.67 9.14 -8.51
N LEU A 330 -3.71 8.41 -7.41
CA LEU A 330 -4.18 7.03 -7.42
C LEU A 330 -5.55 7.05 -6.77
N ARG A 331 -6.60 7.10 -7.59
CA ARG A 331 -8.00 7.04 -7.17
C ARG A 331 -8.72 6.01 -8.04
N PHE A 332 -9.53 5.19 -7.35
CA PHE A 332 -10.73 4.45 -7.80
C PHE A 332 -10.54 3.11 -8.53
N ARG A 333 -11.32 2.07 -8.24
CA ARG A 333 -12.59 1.98 -7.49
C ARG A 333 -12.43 1.45 -6.08
#